data_AF-A0A478FPZ2-F1
#
_entry.id   AF-A0A478FPZ2-F1
#
_cell.length_a   1.000
_cell.length_b   1.000
_cell.length_c   1.000
_cell.angle_alpha   90.00
_cell.angle_beta   90.00
_cell.angle_gamma   90.00
#
_symmetry.space_group_name_H-M   'P 1'
#
loop_
_entity.id
_entity.type
_entity.pdbx_description
1 polymer ?
#
loop_
_entity_poly.entity_id
_entity_poly.type
_entity_poly.pdbx_seq_one_letter_code
_entity_poly.pdbx_strand_id
1 'polypeptide(L)'
;MKVFSEFFNHYGIPLLFVGSTGTGIKLYFAKAGYLTNSQLSEIKFVLPEKKHKYSDEITNAGFTLVTSSTTDEVMQNIIFQRLFPNKDVTFSYSKGQVFAGSTEVKFEAKVFKTKNGKELKTISKPDKKYVEDFRKACLSALDKEYQDDKDKDGPNSKELARLREWCTEPKIKDVLSRHKFTLLKTDENNKEDDAYWQEIIKGGWFSNTGGTKYWEKQTFIKEEEDLKKIIGDQKTGFTGEEVKPEQIAVLKKACKAALDKEFTRENFYLTKDLIDNVEPTTPELKVDLFQEAALFCSKPISAKEYIEKAMQGIAYTTVQTPANTEYCEISEKNISEWKTNNPLDGKTFWCGVKLLYEKSKNHQPSK
;
A
#
# COMPACT_ATOMS: atom_id res chain seq x y z
N MET A 1 34.57 -41.60 24.85
CA MET A 1 33.54 -41.90 23.84
C MET A 1 33.42 -43.41 23.69
N LYS A 2 32.68 -44.07 24.59
CA LYS A 2 32.48 -45.53 24.62
C LYS A 2 31.13 -45.85 25.27
N VAL A 3 30.03 -45.31 24.72
CA VAL A 3 28.64 -45.73 25.06
C VAL A 3 27.70 -45.49 23.86
N PHE A 4 28.17 -45.67 22.62
CA PHE A 4 27.33 -45.44 21.43
C PHE A 4 27.49 -46.52 20.34
N SER A 5 27.98 -47.72 20.70
CA SER A 5 28.17 -48.80 19.71
C SER A 5 27.09 -49.88 19.71
N GLU A 6 26.29 -50.03 20.78
CA GLU A 6 25.33 -51.15 20.84
C GLU A 6 23.95 -50.84 20.24
N PHE A 7 23.50 -49.58 20.24
CA PHE A 7 22.21 -49.21 19.63
C PHE A 7 22.28 -49.03 18.10
N PHE A 8 23.48 -49.00 17.52
CA PHE A 8 23.70 -48.68 16.10
C PHE A 8 23.68 -49.90 15.16
N ASN A 9 23.70 -51.12 15.69
CA ASN A 9 23.74 -52.33 14.87
C ASN A 9 22.35 -52.91 14.53
N HIS A 10 21.26 -52.38 15.09
CA HIS A 10 19.91 -52.96 14.90
C HIS A 10 19.07 -52.24 13.83
N TYR A 11 19.32 -50.96 13.58
CA TYR A 11 18.62 -50.18 12.56
C TYR A 11 19.67 -49.63 11.60
N GLY A 12 19.86 -50.30 10.46
CA GLY A 12 20.84 -49.94 9.42
C GLY A 12 20.59 -48.55 8.82
N ILE A 13 20.94 -47.51 9.58
CA ILE A 13 20.87 -46.11 9.19
C ILE A 13 22.31 -45.69 8.85
N PRO A 14 22.63 -45.34 7.60
CA PRO A 14 23.93 -44.78 7.27
C PRO A 14 24.03 -43.38 7.91
N LEU A 15 24.98 -43.20 8.83
CA LEU A 15 25.31 -41.89 9.37
C LEU A 15 26.18 -41.11 8.38
N LEU A 16 25.71 -39.91 8.02
CA LEU A 16 26.46 -38.93 7.24
C LEU A 16 27.29 -38.05 8.19
N PHE A 17 28.60 -38.27 8.27
CA PHE A 17 29.50 -37.36 8.98
C PHE A 17 30.00 -36.28 8.03
N VAL A 18 29.62 -35.02 8.27
CA VAL A 18 30.14 -33.86 7.56
C VAL A 18 31.25 -33.23 8.41
N GLY A 19 32.51 -33.51 8.07
CA GLY A 19 33.68 -32.85 8.64
C GLY A 19 34.25 -31.83 7.65
N SER A 20 34.30 -30.57 8.05
CA SER A 20 34.86 -29.47 7.26
C SER A 20 36.34 -29.28 7.57
N THR A 21 37.21 -29.72 6.65
CA THR A 21 38.53 -29.12 6.43
C THR A 21 38.93 -29.32 4.96
N GLY A 22 38.81 -28.27 4.15
CA GLY A 22 39.29 -28.23 2.76
C GLY A 22 38.21 -28.57 1.73
N THR A 23 38.17 -27.78 0.65
CA THR A 23 37.23 -27.86 -0.48
C THR A 23 37.19 -29.26 -1.10
N GLY A 24 36.24 -30.08 -0.68
CA GLY A 24 35.93 -31.39 -1.24
C GLY A 24 35.10 -32.24 -0.28
N ILE A 25 33.87 -32.60 -0.67
CA ILE A 25 33.04 -33.56 0.09
C ILE A 25 33.60 -34.96 -0.17
N LYS A 26 34.09 -35.64 0.86
CA LYS A 26 34.45 -37.07 0.79
C LYS A 26 33.33 -37.92 1.38
N LEU A 27 32.70 -38.73 0.54
CA LEU A 27 31.73 -39.76 0.95
C LEU A 27 32.49 -41.05 1.26
N TYR A 28 32.40 -41.55 2.48
CA TYR A 28 32.98 -42.83 2.89
C TYR A 28 31.88 -43.88 2.98
N PHE A 29 31.88 -44.84 2.07
CA PHE A 29 31.05 -46.03 2.18
C PHE A 29 31.80 -47.09 3.00
N ALA A 30 31.26 -47.44 4.17
CA ALA A 30 31.79 -48.54 4.96
C ALA A 30 31.63 -49.84 4.17
N LYS A 31 32.75 -50.50 3.88
CA LYS A 31 32.83 -51.74 3.10
C LYS A 31 32.28 -52.90 3.93
N ALA A 32 30.97 -53.12 3.88
CA ALA A 32 30.34 -54.34 4.38
C ALA A 32 30.12 -55.31 3.21
N GLY A 33 30.71 -56.50 3.33
CA GLY A 33 30.42 -57.77 2.68
C GLY A 33 29.75 -57.79 1.30
N TYR A 34 30.44 -58.44 0.35
CA TYR A 34 29.85 -58.95 -0.89
C TYR A 34 28.54 -59.71 -0.63
N LEU A 35 27.43 -59.18 -1.16
CA LEU A 35 26.28 -59.97 -1.59
C LEU A 35 26.05 -59.63 -3.07
N THR A 36 26.50 -60.54 -3.92
CA THR A 36 26.14 -60.58 -5.34
C THR A 36 24.67 -60.95 -5.43
N ASN A 37 23.81 -59.96 -5.67
CA ASN A 37 22.52 -60.22 -6.28
C ASN A 37 22.25 -59.12 -7.32
N SER A 38 22.01 -59.59 -8.53
CA SER A 38 21.73 -58.84 -9.74
C SER A 38 20.45 -58.02 -9.60
N GLN A 39 20.57 -56.76 -9.20
CA GLN A 39 19.68 -55.63 -9.54
C GLN A 39 20.21 -54.40 -8.79
N LEU A 40 21.22 -53.75 -9.36
CA LEU A 40 21.52 -52.36 -9.02
C LEU A 40 20.41 -51.49 -9.62
N SER A 41 19.24 -51.51 -9.00
CA SER A 41 18.28 -50.42 -9.15
C SER A 41 18.95 -49.17 -8.60
N GLU A 42 19.13 -48.16 -9.45
CA GLU A 42 19.63 -46.84 -9.09
C GLU A 42 19.07 -46.40 -7.73
N ILE A 43 19.93 -46.31 -6.71
CA ILE A 43 19.58 -45.60 -5.48
C ILE A 43 19.55 -44.11 -5.84
N LYS A 44 18.41 -43.64 -6.38
CA LYS A 44 18.13 -42.22 -6.55
C LYS A 44 17.97 -41.63 -5.15
N PHE A 45 18.99 -40.92 -4.70
CA PHE A 45 18.83 -39.96 -3.60
C PHE A 45 17.89 -38.85 -4.09
N VAL A 46 16.58 -39.03 -3.88
CA VAL A 46 15.60 -37.95 -4.01
C VAL A 46 15.81 -37.08 -2.78
N LEU A 47 16.66 -36.05 -2.91
CA LEU A 47 16.61 -34.93 -1.97
C LEU A 47 15.16 -34.42 -1.98
N PRO A 48 14.52 -34.19 -0.81
CA PRO A 48 13.18 -33.64 -0.80
C PRO A 48 13.21 -32.35 -1.61
N GLU A 49 12.50 -32.36 -2.74
CA GLU A 49 12.41 -31.20 -3.62
C GLU A 49 11.85 -30.06 -2.76
N LYS A 50 12.66 -29.03 -2.53
CA LYS A 50 12.22 -27.87 -1.77
C LYS A 50 11.07 -27.27 -2.56
N LYS A 51 9.84 -27.48 -2.07
CA LYS A 51 8.65 -26.93 -2.70
C LYS A 51 8.84 -25.43 -2.87
N HIS A 52 8.80 -24.99 -4.12
CA HIS A 52 8.86 -23.58 -4.46
C HIS A 52 7.52 -22.94 -4.07
N LYS A 53 7.53 -21.98 -3.15
CA LYS A 53 6.29 -21.42 -2.57
C LYS A 53 6.04 -19.99 -3.02
N TYR A 54 4.80 -19.53 -2.90
CA TYR A 54 4.47 -18.12 -3.07
C TYR A 54 5.30 -17.20 -2.16
N SER A 55 5.61 -17.66 -0.95
CA SER A 55 6.49 -16.93 -0.02
C SER A 55 7.88 -16.67 -0.61
N ASP A 56 8.43 -17.63 -1.36
CA ASP A 56 9.77 -17.51 -1.94
C ASP A 56 9.78 -16.40 -3.00
N GLU A 57 8.82 -16.43 -3.94
CA GLU A 57 8.68 -15.43 -5.00
C GLU A 57 8.50 -14.00 -4.47
N ILE A 58 7.64 -13.83 -3.47
CA ILE A 58 7.37 -12.51 -2.88
C ILE A 58 8.59 -11.98 -2.12
N THR A 59 9.31 -12.86 -1.41
CA THR A 59 10.54 -12.48 -0.69
C THR A 59 11.66 -12.14 -1.66
N ASN A 60 11.82 -12.91 -2.75
CA ASN A 60 12.79 -12.64 -3.80
C ASN A 60 12.55 -11.29 -4.49
N ALA A 61 11.29 -10.86 -4.58
CA ALA A 61 10.91 -9.53 -5.06
C ALA A 61 11.12 -8.40 -4.03
N GLY A 62 11.64 -8.71 -2.83
CA GLY A 62 12.03 -7.73 -1.81
C GLY A 62 10.90 -7.26 -0.90
N PHE A 63 9.76 -7.98 -0.84
CA PHE A 63 8.66 -7.64 0.06
C PHE A 63 8.79 -8.34 1.40
N THR A 64 8.42 -7.63 2.47
CA THR A 64 8.29 -8.20 3.82
C THR A 64 6.97 -8.95 3.93
N LEU A 65 7.02 -10.25 4.24
CA LEU A 65 5.83 -11.07 4.40
C LEU A 65 5.15 -10.85 5.74
N VAL A 66 3.83 -11.03 5.77
CA VAL A 66 3.09 -11.23 7.02
C VAL A 66 3.59 -12.51 7.71
N THR A 67 3.83 -12.42 9.01
CA THR A 67 4.27 -13.51 9.87
C THR A 67 3.31 -13.70 11.05
N SER A 68 3.53 -14.73 11.87
CA SER A 68 2.81 -14.89 13.14
C SER A 68 3.05 -13.74 14.13
N SER A 69 4.19 -13.04 14.00
CA SER A 69 4.57 -11.89 14.84
C SER A 69 4.09 -10.54 14.30
N THR A 70 3.53 -10.47 13.09
CA THR A 70 3.02 -9.20 12.54
C THR A 70 1.91 -8.65 13.43
N THR A 71 2.06 -7.39 13.86
CA THR A 71 1.17 -6.77 14.84
C THR A 71 -0.25 -6.61 14.31
N ASP A 72 -1.22 -6.55 15.22
CA ASP A 72 -2.63 -6.39 14.82
C ASP A 72 -2.88 -5.07 14.09
N GLU A 73 -2.14 -4.02 14.45
CA GLU A 73 -2.22 -2.72 13.79
C GLU A 73 -1.77 -2.80 12.33
N VAL A 74 -0.64 -3.48 12.06
CA VAL A 74 -0.15 -3.70 10.69
C VAL A 74 -1.15 -4.54 9.90
N MET A 75 -1.70 -5.60 10.50
CA MET A 75 -2.74 -6.41 9.86
C MET A 75 -4.00 -5.60 9.52
N GLN A 76 -4.47 -4.76 10.43
CA GLN A 76 -5.59 -3.86 10.16
C GLN A 76 -5.27 -2.88 9.04
N ASN A 77 -4.05 -2.33 8.97
CA ASN A 77 -3.61 -1.45 7.89
C ASN A 77 -3.62 -2.18 6.54
N ILE A 78 -3.11 -3.42 6.48
CA ILE A 78 -3.15 -4.27 5.29
C ILE A 78 -4.58 -4.48 4.80
N ILE A 79 -5.50 -4.84 5.70
CA ILE A 79 -6.92 -5.04 5.37
C ILE A 79 -7.57 -3.73 4.89
N PHE A 80 -7.13 -2.59 5.43
CA PHE A 80 -7.72 -1.26 5.20
C PHE A 80 -7.07 -0.48 4.03
N GLN A 81 -6.08 -1.06 3.35
CA GLN A 81 -5.26 -0.33 2.38
C GLN A 81 -6.03 0.07 1.11
N ARG A 82 -6.83 -0.83 0.53
CA ARG A 82 -7.48 -0.66 -0.79
C ARG A 82 -8.97 -0.37 -0.66
N LEU A 83 -9.23 0.74 -0.01
CA LEU A 83 -10.57 1.25 0.18
C LEU A 83 -10.69 2.59 -0.53
N PHE A 84 -11.79 2.77 -1.24
CA PHE A 84 -11.96 3.86 -2.17
C PHE A 84 -12.87 4.97 -1.60
N PRO A 85 -12.57 6.27 -1.80
CA PRO A 85 -13.27 7.41 -1.16
C PRO A 85 -14.81 7.41 -1.28
N ASN A 86 -15.34 6.68 -2.25
CA ASN A 86 -16.78 6.52 -2.51
C ASN A 86 -17.48 5.47 -1.62
N LYS A 87 -16.74 4.75 -0.76
CA LYS A 87 -17.30 3.79 0.19
C LYS A 87 -17.67 4.50 1.49
N ASP A 88 -18.97 4.69 1.71
CA ASP A 88 -19.47 5.61 2.75
C ASP A 88 -20.70 5.13 3.53
N VAL A 89 -21.14 3.88 3.33
CA VAL A 89 -22.29 3.31 4.05
C VAL A 89 -21.92 1.98 4.68
N THR A 90 -21.69 0.95 3.86
CA THR A 90 -21.23 -0.37 4.31
C THR A 90 -20.38 -0.97 3.21
N PHE A 91 -19.27 -1.61 3.59
CA PHE A 91 -18.41 -2.30 2.65
C PHE A 91 -17.95 -3.62 3.26
N SER A 92 -17.74 -4.63 2.43
CA SER A 92 -17.19 -5.91 2.85
C SER A 92 -16.36 -6.54 1.75
N TYR A 93 -15.32 -7.26 2.15
CA TYR A 93 -14.70 -8.27 1.31
C TYR A 93 -15.38 -9.60 1.58
N SER A 94 -15.89 -10.24 0.54
CA SER A 94 -16.42 -11.60 0.60
C SER A 94 -15.27 -12.62 0.73
N LYS A 95 -15.59 -13.82 1.24
CA LYS A 95 -14.64 -14.92 1.33
C LYS A 95 -14.00 -15.21 -0.04
N GLY A 96 -12.67 -15.31 -0.09
CA GLY A 96 -11.91 -15.59 -1.31
C GLY A 96 -11.76 -14.40 -2.27
N GLN A 97 -12.34 -13.23 -1.95
CA GLN A 97 -12.35 -12.09 -2.86
C GLN A 97 -10.97 -11.45 -3.03
N VAL A 98 -10.23 -11.23 -1.93
CA VAL A 98 -8.93 -10.54 -1.99
C VAL A 98 -7.80 -11.47 -2.44
N PHE A 99 -7.84 -12.74 -2.01
CA PHE A 99 -6.99 -13.85 -2.48
C PHE A 99 -7.64 -15.19 -2.14
N ALA A 100 -7.18 -16.28 -2.73
CA ALA A 100 -7.76 -17.61 -2.55
C ALA A 100 -7.59 -18.12 -1.10
N GLY A 101 -8.70 -18.21 -0.38
CA GLY A 101 -8.74 -18.61 1.03
C GLY A 101 -8.86 -17.45 2.02
N SER A 102 -8.86 -16.20 1.54
CA SER A 102 -9.12 -15.02 2.37
C SER A 102 -10.50 -15.09 3.05
N THR A 103 -10.57 -14.54 4.26
CA THR A 103 -11.79 -14.51 5.07
C THR A 103 -12.67 -13.31 4.74
N GLU A 104 -13.95 -13.40 5.13
CA GLU A 104 -14.84 -12.24 5.04
C GLU A 104 -14.41 -11.15 6.02
N VAL A 105 -14.41 -9.89 5.56
CA VAL A 105 -14.16 -8.72 6.40
C VAL A 105 -15.28 -7.72 6.15
N LYS A 106 -15.94 -7.24 7.22
CA LYS A 106 -16.96 -6.19 7.15
C LYS A 106 -16.45 -4.91 7.78
N PHE A 107 -16.73 -3.80 7.11
CA PHE A 107 -16.39 -2.46 7.53
C PHE A 107 -17.66 -1.70 7.90
N GLU A 108 -17.58 -0.96 8.99
CA GLU A 108 -18.69 -0.16 9.51
C GLU A 108 -18.60 1.27 9.00
N ALA A 109 -19.75 1.92 8.84
CA ALA A 109 -19.80 3.34 8.51
C ALA A 109 -19.26 4.17 9.69
N LYS A 110 -18.63 5.30 9.36
CA LYS A 110 -18.25 6.35 10.29
C LYS A 110 -18.72 7.69 9.72
N VAL A 111 -19.24 8.55 10.58
CA VAL A 111 -19.70 9.88 10.19
C VAL A 111 -18.94 10.92 11.00
N PHE A 112 -18.33 11.86 10.29
CA PHE A 112 -17.73 13.05 10.88
C PHE A 112 -18.64 14.23 10.61
N LYS A 113 -18.95 15.01 11.65
CA LYS A 113 -19.78 16.20 11.54
C LYS A 113 -18.96 17.43 11.89
N THR A 114 -18.91 18.39 10.96
CA THR A 114 -18.23 19.66 11.16
C THR A 114 -19.08 20.60 12.02
N LYS A 115 -18.42 21.62 12.59
CA LYS A 115 -19.05 22.69 13.41
C LYS A 115 -20.17 23.43 12.67
N ASN A 116 -20.09 23.54 11.34
CA ASN A 116 -21.12 24.13 10.49
C ASN A 116 -22.21 23.13 10.04
N GLY A 117 -22.24 21.93 10.60
CA GLY A 117 -23.29 20.93 10.37
C GLY A 117 -23.14 20.09 9.11
N LYS A 118 -22.06 20.24 8.35
CA LYS A 118 -21.76 19.36 7.20
C LYS A 118 -21.23 18.00 7.66
N GLU A 119 -21.50 16.97 6.87
CA GLU A 119 -21.15 15.59 7.19
C GLU A 119 -20.20 14.99 6.16
N LEU A 120 -19.18 14.28 6.63
CA LEU A 120 -18.41 13.34 5.84
C LEU A 120 -18.73 11.92 6.29
N LYS A 121 -19.42 11.17 5.43
CA LYS A 121 -19.65 9.73 5.59
C LYS A 121 -18.50 8.94 4.99
N THR A 122 -18.03 7.98 5.75
CA THR A 122 -16.83 7.22 5.50
C THR A 122 -16.88 5.84 6.16
N ILE A 123 -15.78 5.08 6.17
CA ILE A 123 -15.68 3.76 6.79
C ILE A 123 -14.64 3.72 7.91
N SER A 124 -14.92 2.95 8.94
CA SER A 124 -14.02 2.70 10.06
C SER A 124 -12.94 1.69 9.72
N LYS A 125 -11.79 1.82 10.39
CA LYS A 125 -10.73 0.79 10.42
C LYS A 125 -11.37 -0.57 10.82
N PRO A 126 -10.96 -1.69 10.21
CA PRO A 126 -11.59 -2.99 10.47
C PRO A 126 -11.44 -3.38 11.93
N ASP A 127 -12.50 -3.99 12.47
CA ASP A 127 -12.52 -4.54 13.82
C ASP A 127 -11.39 -5.56 14.02
N LYS A 128 -10.76 -5.52 15.20
CA LYS A 128 -9.67 -6.42 15.57
C LYS A 128 -10.05 -7.90 15.47
N LYS A 129 -11.35 -8.24 15.57
CA LYS A 129 -11.84 -9.62 15.43
C LYS A 129 -11.49 -10.27 14.08
N TYR A 130 -11.25 -9.48 13.02
CA TYR A 130 -10.90 -10.02 11.70
C TYR A 130 -9.40 -10.34 11.55
N VAL A 131 -8.55 -9.85 12.46
CA VAL A 131 -7.08 -9.87 12.30
C VAL A 131 -6.51 -11.29 12.30
N GLU A 132 -6.83 -12.10 13.30
CA GLU A 132 -6.25 -13.45 13.45
C GLU A 132 -6.60 -14.36 12.29
N ASP A 133 -7.86 -14.33 11.87
CA ASP A 133 -8.36 -15.16 10.78
C ASP A 133 -7.74 -14.76 9.44
N PHE A 134 -7.59 -13.45 9.21
CA PHE A 134 -6.90 -12.94 8.03
C PHE A 134 -5.40 -13.29 8.03
N ARG A 135 -4.73 -13.17 9.19
CA ARG A 135 -3.32 -13.57 9.34
C ARG A 135 -3.12 -15.05 9.02
N LYS A 136 -3.96 -15.93 9.59
CA LYS A 136 -3.92 -17.38 9.30
C LYS A 136 -4.18 -17.67 7.82
N ALA A 137 -5.13 -16.97 7.19
CA ALA A 137 -5.38 -17.11 5.76
C ALA A 137 -4.15 -16.73 4.93
N CYS A 138 -3.46 -15.65 5.28
CA CYS A 138 -2.21 -15.27 4.64
C CYS A 138 -1.12 -16.32 4.80
N LEU A 139 -0.84 -16.77 6.03
CA LEU A 139 0.18 -17.79 6.28
C LEU A 139 -0.10 -19.09 5.50
N SER A 140 -1.37 -19.51 5.48
CA SER A 140 -1.79 -20.69 4.72
C SER A 140 -1.66 -20.51 3.21
N ALA A 141 -1.95 -19.32 2.67
CA ALA A 141 -1.85 -19.06 1.24
C ALA A 141 -0.39 -18.91 0.78
N LEU A 142 0.46 -18.26 1.58
CA LEU A 142 1.89 -18.10 1.33
C LEU A 142 2.65 -19.44 1.33
N ASP A 143 2.19 -20.43 2.09
CA ASP A 143 2.80 -21.76 2.19
C ASP A 143 2.50 -22.68 0.99
N LYS A 144 1.54 -22.30 0.13
CA LYS A 144 1.17 -23.08 -1.05
C LYS A 144 2.31 -23.09 -2.08
N GLU A 145 2.41 -24.21 -2.78
CA GLU A 145 3.32 -24.37 -3.90
C GLU A 145 2.96 -23.41 -5.03
N TYR A 146 3.97 -22.71 -5.56
CA TYR A 146 3.86 -21.82 -6.69
C TYR A 146 4.36 -22.53 -7.95
N GLN A 147 3.59 -22.42 -9.01
CA GLN A 147 3.94 -22.92 -10.33
C GLN A 147 3.85 -21.77 -11.32
N ASP A 148 4.90 -21.62 -12.14
CA ASP A 148 4.90 -20.61 -13.18
C ASP A 148 3.79 -20.87 -14.20
N ASP A 149 3.01 -19.83 -14.45
CA ASP A 149 2.06 -19.86 -15.54
C ASP A 149 2.80 -19.70 -16.87
N LYS A 150 2.25 -20.29 -17.94
CA LYS A 150 2.72 -20.05 -19.30
C LYS A 150 2.45 -18.61 -19.77
N ASP A 151 1.50 -17.93 -19.12
CA ASP A 151 1.09 -16.56 -19.40
C ASP A 151 1.21 -15.73 -18.12
N LYS A 152 1.70 -14.49 -18.23
CA LYS A 152 1.85 -13.56 -17.11
C LYS A 152 0.52 -13.16 -16.47
N ASP A 153 -0.59 -13.38 -17.18
CA ASP A 153 -1.96 -13.18 -16.67
C ASP A 153 -2.66 -14.48 -16.26
N GLY A 154 -1.89 -15.56 -16.06
CA GLY A 154 -2.39 -16.82 -15.57
C GLY A 154 -2.88 -16.78 -14.11
N PRO A 155 -3.52 -17.86 -13.64
CA PRO A 155 -4.11 -17.94 -12.31
C PRO A 155 -3.07 -17.81 -11.18
N ASN A 156 -1.91 -18.44 -11.32
CA ASN A 156 -0.87 -18.40 -10.29
C ASN A 156 -0.23 -17.00 -10.20
N SER A 157 -0.04 -16.34 -11.34
CA SER A 157 0.52 -14.98 -11.45
C SER A 157 -0.43 -13.94 -10.86
N LYS A 158 -1.75 -14.10 -11.09
CA LYS A 158 -2.80 -13.28 -10.47
C LYS A 158 -2.85 -13.48 -8.96
N GLU A 159 -2.76 -14.73 -8.52
CA GLU A 159 -2.74 -15.04 -7.08
C GLU A 159 -1.46 -14.51 -6.42
N LEU A 160 -0.30 -14.63 -7.07
CA LEU A 160 0.96 -14.05 -6.62
C LEU A 160 0.84 -12.53 -6.45
N ALA A 161 0.23 -11.84 -7.41
CA ALA A 161 -0.01 -10.40 -7.33
C ALA A 161 -0.94 -10.04 -6.16
N ARG A 162 -1.99 -10.84 -5.92
CA ARG A 162 -2.92 -10.67 -4.79
C ARG A 162 -2.23 -10.92 -3.44
N LEU A 163 -1.44 -11.98 -3.30
CA LEU A 163 -0.70 -12.28 -2.06
C LEU A 163 0.38 -11.24 -1.79
N ARG A 164 1.07 -10.75 -2.82
CA ARG A 164 1.98 -9.61 -2.70
C ARG A 164 1.25 -8.36 -2.20
N GLU A 165 0.00 -8.15 -2.59
CA GLU A 165 -0.81 -7.02 -2.15
C GLU A 165 -1.30 -7.19 -0.69
N TRP A 166 -1.85 -8.35 -0.36
CA TRP A 166 -2.63 -8.55 0.87
C TRP A 166 -1.93 -9.33 1.97
N CYS A 167 -0.76 -9.93 1.71
CA CYS A 167 -0.01 -10.73 2.68
C CYS A 167 1.45 -10.25 2.83
N THR A 168 1.68 -8.96 2.59
CA THR A 168 2.95 -8.27 2.83
C THR A 168 2.72 -7.06 3.72
N GLU A 169 3.74 -6.69 4.50
CA GLU A 169 3.77 -5.45 5.28
C GLU A 169 4.15 -4.29 4.35
N PRO A 170 3.21 -3.40 3.98
CA PRO A 170 3.45 -2.47 2.90
C PRO A 170 4.05 -1.16 3.40
N LYS A 171 4.92 -0.57 2.58
CA LYS A 171 5.32 0.83 2.69
C LYS A 171 4.34 1.72 1.94
N ILE A 172 4.38 3.03 2.21
CA ILE A 172 3.52 4.00 1.53
C ILE A 172 3.68 3.93 0.00
N LYS A 173 4.91 3.78 -0.50
CA LYS A 173 5.18 3.61 -1.94
C LYS A 173 4.49 2.38 -2.54
N ASP A 174 4.37 1.29 -1.79
CA ASP A 174 3.73 0.07 -2.26
C ASP A 174 2.22 0.29 -2.40
N VAL A 175 1.61 0.94 -1.41
CA VAL A 175 0.18 1.28 -1.44
C VAL A 175 -0.14 2.28 -2.54
N LEU A 176 0.67 3.33 -2.74
CA LEU A 176 0.49 4.28 -3.84
C LEU A 176 0.57 3.59 -5.21
N SER A 177 1.53 2.67 -5.39
CA SER A 177 1.67 1.89 -6.62
C SER A 177 0.47 0.96 -6.85
N ARG A 178 -0.07 0.33 -5.79
CA ARG A 178 -1.31 -0.47 -5.85
C ARG A 178 -2.51 0.38 -6.29
N HIS A 179 -2.53 1.64 -5.87
CA HIS A 179 -3.50 2.67 -6.28
C HIS A 179 -3.18 3.36 -7.61
N LYS A 180 -2.24 2.83 -8.41
CA LYS A 180 -1.89 3.31 -9.76
C LYS A 180 -1.34 4.74 -9.81
N PHE A 181 -0.87 5.28 -8.69
CA PHE A 181 -0.11 6.53 -8.71
C PHE A 181 1.28 6.27 -9.30
N THR A 182 1.74 7.17 -10.17
CA THR A 182 3.10 7.11 -10.72
C THR A 182 4.01 7.94 -9.84
N LEU A 183 4.85 7.26 -9.04
CA LEU A 183 5.74 7.92 -8.09
C LEU A 183 6.85 8.70 -8.81
N LEU A 184 7.11 9.91 -8.33
CA LEU A 184 8.21 10.74 -8.81
C LEU A 184 9.54 10.30 -8.21
N LYS A 185 10.62 10.49 -8.97
CA LYS A 185 11.99 10.28 -8.49
C LYS A 185 12.35 11.33 -7.44
N THR A 186 12.79 10.86 -6.28
CA THR A 186 13.12 11.68 -5.11
C THR A 186 14.62 11.90 -4.93
N ASP A 187 15.46 11.42 -5.85
CA ASP A 187 16.88 11.75 -5.87
C ASP A 187 17.08 13.22 -6.28
N GLU A 188 17.76 13.99 -5.45
CA GLU A 188 17.97 15.43 -5.66
C GLU A 188 18.72 15.74 -6.96
N ASN A 189 19.60 14.83 -7.40
CA ASN A 189 20.39 14.99 -8.63
C ASN A 189 19.64 14.53 -9.88
N ASN A 190 18.54 13.79 -9.72
CA ASN A 190 17.73 13.34 -10.85
C ASN A 190 16.75 14.45 -11.27
N LYS A 191 16.84 14.89 -12.52
CA LYS A 191 15.99 15.95 -13.09
C LYS A 191 14.87 15.46 -14.02
N GLU A 192 14.73 14.15 -14.20
CA GLU A 192 13.76 13.53 -15.11
C GLU A 192 12.31 13.95 -14.81
N ASP A 193 12.00 14.11 -13.52
CA ASP A 193 10.67 14.46 -13.03
C ASP A 193 10.52 15.94 -12.64
N ASP A 194 11.52 16.80 -12.89
CA ASP A 194 11.50 18.21 -12.46
C ASP A 194 10.27 18.96 -12.96
N ALA A 195 9.82 18.71 -14.21
CA ALA A 195 8.61 19.32 -14.74
C ALA A 195 7.35 19.00 -13.91
N TYR A 196 7.23 17.77 -13.39
CA TYR A 196 6.11 17.38 -12.52
C TYR A 196 6.23 17.99 -11.13
N TRP A 197 7.44 18.09 -10.59
CA TRP A 197 7.68 18.80 -9.33
C TRP A 197 7.28 20.28 -9.44
N GLN A 198 7.57 20.91 -10.58
CA GLN A 198 7.11 22.27 -10.87
C GLN A 198 5.58 22.36 -10.97
N GLU A 199 4.92 21.40 -11.64
CA GLU A 199 3.46 21.33 -11.74
C GLU A 199 2.81 21.21 -10.34
N ILE A 200 3.42 20.46 -9.42
CA ILE A 200 2.94 20.31 -8.04
C ILE A 200 3.05 21.63 -7.26
N ILE A 201 4.20 22.30 -7.32
CA ILE A 201 4.41 23.57 -6.60
C ILE A 201 3.46 24.66 -7.13
N LYS A 202 3.25 24.70 -8.45
CA LYS A 202 2.34 25.63 -9.13
C LYS A 202 0.85 25.29 -8.95
N GLY A 203 0.52 24.08 -8.51
CA GLY A 203 -0.86 23.57 -8.46
C GLY A 203 -1.78 24.26 -7.44
N GLY A 204 -1.22 25.06 -6.53
CA GLY A 204 -1.99 25.90 -5.60
C GLY A 204 -1.90 25.48 -4.13
N TRP A 205 -1.38 24.30 -3.81
CA TRP A 205 -1.15 23.89 -2.40
C TRP A 205 -0.26 24.85 -1.62
N PHE A 206 0.59 25.62 -2.30
CA PHE A 206 1.50 26.59 -1.69
C PHE A 206 1.08 28.05 -1.95
N SER A 207 -0.12 28.30 -2.45
CA SER A 207 -0.60 29.65 -2.77
C SER A 207 -1.40 30.30 -1.65
N ASN A 208 -1.54 31.63 -1.74
CA ASN A 208 -2.50 32.42 -0.99
C ASN A 208 -3.55 32.97 -1.96
N THR A 209 -4.72 32.34 -2.01
CA THR A 209 -5.78 32.69 -2.98
C THR A 209 -7.04 33.09 -2.22
N GLY A 210 -7.59 34.28 -2.51
CA GLY A 210 -8.79 34.77 -1.83
C GLY A 210 -8.62 34.90 -0.31
N GLY A 211 -7.40 35.13 0.17
CA GLY A 211 -7.07 35.17 1.60
C GLY A 211 -6.89 33.80 2.26
N THR A 212 -7.07 32.70 1.52
CA THR A 212 -6.86 31.34 2.02
C THR A 212 -5.43 30.89 1.76
N LYS A 213 -4.73 30.54 2.83
CA LYS A 213 -3.37 30.00 2.81
C LYS A 213 -3.42 28.48 2.68
N TYR A 214 -3.30 27.95 1.46
CA TYR A 214 -3.48 26.51 1.23
C TYR A 214 -2.37 25.65 1.83
N TRP A 215 -1.19 26.22 2.10
CA TRP A 215 -0.13 25.50 2.79
C TRP A 215 -0.48 25.19 4.25
N GLU A 216 -1.45 25.90 4.84
CA GLU A 216 -2.00 25.60 6.17
C GLU A 216 -3.07 24.52 6.13
N LYS A 217 -3.48 24.04 4.94
CA LYS A 217 -4.49 22.99 4.73
C LYS A 217 -3.88 21.62 4.44
N GLN A 218 -2.58 21.45 4.70
CA GLN A 218 -1.81 20.21 4.59
C GLN A 218 -0.85 20.05 5.79
N THR A 219 -0.36 18.84 6.03
CA THR A 219 0.59 18.47 7.10
C THR A 219 1.86 17.79 6.59
N PHE A 220 2.05 17.77 5.27
CA PHE A 220 3.14 17.09 4.57
C PHE A 220 4.48 17.80 4.78
N ILE A 221 4.50 19.13 4.59
CA ILE A 221 5.67 19.97 4.85
C ILE A 221 5.57 20.51 6.27
N LYS A 222 6.31 19.87 7.18
CA LYS A 222 6.24 20.14 8.64
C LYS A 222 7.23 21.19 9.11
N GLU A 223 8.43 21.19 8.52
CA GLU A 223 9.49 22.07 8.94
C GLU A 223 9.27 23.48 8.38
N GLU A 224 9.17 24.45 9.28
CA GLU A 224 8.92 25.86 8.96
C GLU A 224 9.95 26.42 7.96
N GLU A 225 11.23 26.06 8.11
CA GLU A 225 12.30 26.49 7.21
C GLU A 225 12.19 25.86 5.82
N ASP A 226 11.71 24.62 5.71
CA ASP A 226 11.46 23.99 4.41
C ASP A 226 10.21 24.59 3.75
N LEU A 227 9.19 24.95 4.53
CA LEU A 227 8.01 25.65 4.03
C LEU A 227 8.37 27.06 3.48
N LYS A 228 9.15 27.86 4.23
CA LYS A 228 9.60 29.19 3.79
C LYS A 228 10.35 29.17 2.46
N LYS A 229 11.14 28.12 2.19
CA LYS A 229 11.80 27.97 0.87
C LYS A 229 10.78 27.94 -0.27
N ILE A 230 9.61 27.33 -0.05
CA ILE A 230 8.56 27.23 -1.06
C ILE A 230 7.72 28.52 -1.13
N ILE A 231 7.23 29.03 0.01
CA ILE A 231 6.26 30.14 0.05
C ILE A 231 6.88 31.53 0.25
N GLY A 232 8.21 31.61 0.38
CA GLY A 232 8.97 32.81 0.70
C GLY A 232 8.99 33.14 2.20
N ASP A 233 10.02 33.88 2.63
CA ASP A 233 10.23 34.25 4.04
C ASP A 233 9.08 35.07 4.63
N GLN A 234 8.42 35.86 3.78
CA GLN A 234 7.27 36.70 4.17
C GLN A 234 5.95 35.91 4.21
N LYS A 235 5.96 34.60 3.92
CA LYS A 235 4.77 33.72 3.86
C LYS A 235 3.65 34.28 2.99
N THR A 236 4.01 34.89 1.87
CA THR A 236 3.05 35.46 0.91
C THR A 236 2.39 34.39 0.05
N GLY A 237 2.94 33.16 0.06
CA GLY A 237 2.56 32.09 -0.86
C GLY A 237 3.48 32.09 -2.08
N PHE A 238 3.49 30.96 -2.78
CA PHE A 238 4.17 30.84 -4.07
C PHE A 238 3.44 31.70 -5.10
N THR A 239 4.11 32.76 -5.57
CA THR A 239 3.63 33.68 -6.61
C THR A 239 4.53 33.70 -7.85
N GLY A 240 5.57 32.86 -7.86
CA GLY A 240 6.56 32.85 -8.94
C GLY A 240 6.06 32.18 -10.21
N GLU A 241 6.42 32.71 -11.37
CA GLU A 241 6.23 31.99 -12.63
C GLU A 241 7.25 30.84 -12.78
N GLU A 242 8.42 30.98 -12.16
CA GLU A 242 9.51 30.00 -12.17
C GLU A 242 9.67 29.34 -10.79
N VAL A 243 9.78 28.01 -10.79
CA VAL A 243 10.03 27.20 -9.60
C VAL A 243 11.52 26.90 -9.54
N LYS A 244 12.14 27.24 -8.41
CA LYS A 244 13.58 27.12 -8.21
C LYS A 244 14.00 25.71 -7.77
N PRO A 245 15.23 25.26 -8.06
CA PRO A 245 15.72 23.94 -7.67
C PRO A 245 15.62 23.65 -6.17
N GLU A 246 15.85 24.64 -5.31
CA GLU A 246 15.74 24.50 -3.86
C GLU A 246 14.31 24.21 -3.38
N GLN A 247 13.29 24.66 -4.12
CA GLN A 247 11.88 24.38 -3.81
C GLN A 247 11.54 22.93 -4.18
N ILE A 248 12.05 22.46 -5.32
CA ILE A 248 11.92 21.06 -5.75
C ILE A 248 12.63 20.13 -4.76
N ALA A 249 13.82 20.51 -4.28
CA ALA A 249 14.58 19.73 -3.30
C ALA A 249 13.81 19.49 -2.00
N VAL A 250 13.04 20.49 -1.53
CA VAL A 250 12.16 20.31 -0.35
C VAL A 250 11.15 19.20 -0.56
N LEU A 251 10.45 19.20 -1.71
CA LEU A 251 9.46 18.15 -2.01
C LEU A 251 10.13 16.78 -2.18
N LYS A 252 11.26 16.71 -2.90
CA LYS A 252 12.03 15.45 -3.06
C LYS A 252 12.44 14.86 -1.71
N LYS A 253 12.97 15.69 -0.80
CA LYS A 253 13.34 15.30 0.57
C LYS A 253 12.13 14.78 1.36
N ALA A 254 11.03 15.53 1.38
CA ALA A 254 9.81 15.14 2.09
C ALA A 254 9.24 13.82 1.54
N CYS A 255 9.19 13.68 0.22
CA CYS A 255 8.72 12.48 -0.45
C CYS A 255 9.62 11.28 -0.22
N LYS A 256 10.95 11.44 -0.24
CA LYS A 256 11.89 10.36 0.10
C LYS A 256 11.62 9.82 1.50
N ALA A 257 11.44 10.73 2.47
CA ALA A 257 11.16 10.35 3.84
C ALA A 257 9.76 9.73 4.04
N ALA A 258 8.76 10.15 3.26
CA ALA A 258 7.40 9.62 3.34
C ALA A 258 7.26 8.24 2.68
N LEU A 259 7.79 8.08 1.46
CA LEU A 259 7.57 6.89 0.63
C LEU A 259 8.14 5.60 1.22
N ASP A 260 9.22 5.69 2.01
CA ASP A 260 9.86 4.54 2.64
C ASP A 260 9.29 4.15 4.02
N LYS A 261 8.35 4.94 4.56
CA LYS A 261 7.67 4.61 5.82
C LYS A 261 6.68 3.47 5.65
N GLU A 262 6.49 2.73 6.72
CA GLU A 262 5.40 1.76 6.86
C GLU A 262 4.05 2.45 6.64
N PHE A 263 3.17 1.78 5.90
CA PHE A 263 1.83 2.27 5.70
C PHE A 263 1.02 2.10 6.98
N THR A 264 0.55 3.24 7.50
CA THR A 264 -0.34 3.30 8.65
C THR A 264 -1.57 4.10 8.28
N ARG A 265 -2.75 3.59 8.68
CA ARG A 265 -4.00 4.31 8.46
C ARG A 265 -4.86 4.22 9.70
N GLU A 266 -5.07 5.36 10.33
CA GLU A 266 -5.96 5.52 11.49
C GLU A 266 -7.40 5.83 11.05
N ASN A 267 -7.53 6.66 10.01
CA ASN A 267 -8.81 7.10 9.47
C ASN A 267 -8.85 6.94 7.96
N PHE A 268 -10.04 6.71 7.43
CA PHE A 268 -10.28 6.85 5.99
C PHE A 268 -10.21 8.32 5.58
N TYR A 269 -9.93 8.62 4.30
CA TYR A 269 -9.67 9.94 3.74
C TYR A 269 -10.22 11.14 4.54
N LEU A 270 -9.40 11.72 5.43
CA LEU A 270 -9.69 12.91 6.23
C LEU A 270 -8.71 13.99 5.81
N THR A 271 -9.25 15.13 5.41
CA THR A 271 -8.47 16.30 5.08
C THR A 271 -8.11 17.05 6.36
N LYS A 272 -7.02 17.83 6.33
CA LYS A 272 -6.73 18.75 7.44
C LYS A 272 -7.89 19.74 7.64
N ASP A 273 -8.47 20.23 6.55
CA ASP A 273 -9.61 21.13 6.62
C ASP A 273 -10.80 20.51 7.39
N LEU A 274 -11.12 19.23 7.18
CA LEU A 274 -12.15 18.55 7.96
C LEU A 274 -11.75 18.46 9.44
N ILE A 275 -10.53 18.00 9.71
CA ILE A 275 -10.03 17.78 11.07
C ILE A 275 -10.09 19.07 11.90
N ASP A 276 -9.68 20.20 11.32
CA ASP A 276 -9.71 21.51 11.99
C ASP A 276 -11.16 21.98 12.29
N ASN A 277 -12.14 21.49 11.52
CA ASN A 277 -13.54 21.89 11.57
C ASN A 277 -14.46 20.90 12.29
N VAL A 278 -13.98 19.75 12.77
CA VAL A 278 -14.75 18.85 13.66
C VAL A 278 -14.49 19.18 15.13
N GLU A 279 -15.35 18.67 16.02
CA GLU A 279 -15.09 18.77 17.46
C GLU A 279 -13.83 17.98 17.83
N PRO A 280 -13.03 18.46 18.81
CA PRO A 280 -11.89 17.71 19.32
C PRO A 280 -12.29 16.30 19.76
N THR A 281 -11.48 15.30 19.39
CA THR A 281 -11.72 13.90 19.72
C THR A 281 -10.54 13.32 20.50
N THR A 282 -10.75 12.20 21.18
CA THR A 282 -9.70 11.43 21.84
C THR A 282 -9.79 9.98 21.38
N PRO A 283 -8.76 9.43 20.70
CA PRO A 283 -7.53 10.09 20.26
C PRO A 283 -7.76 11.17 19.20
N GLU A 284 -6.80 12.10 19.06
CA GLU A 284 -6.85 13.18 18.07
C GLU A 284 -6.81 12.62 16.64
N LEU A 285 -7.61 13.19 15.74
CA LEU A 285 -7.63 12.81 14.33
C LEU A 285 -6.39 13.34 13.61
N LYS A 286 -5.85 12.52 12.71
CA LYS A 286 -4.69 12.87 11.88
C LYS A 286 -4.97 12.62 10.42
N VAL A 287 -4.33 13.42 9.57
CA VAL A 287 -4.23 13.16 8.14
C VAL A 287 -3.28 11.97 7.95
N ASP A 288 -3.71 10.98 7.18
CA ASP A 288 -2.86 9.83 6.83
C ASP A 288 -1.78 10.27 5.84
N LEU A 289 -0.53 9.93 6.13
CA LEU A 289 0.62 10.29 5.30
C LEU A 289 0.53 9.75 3.87
N PHE A 290 -0.13 8.61 3.65
CA PHE A 290 -0.42 8.12 2.30
C PHE A 290 -1.23 9.13 1.49
N GLN A 291 -2.20 9.78 2.12
CA GLN A 291 -3.10 10.71 1.43
C GLN A 291 -2.31 11.87 0.86
N GLU A 292 -1.45 12.46 1.69
CA GLU A 292 -0.63 13.61 1.29
C GLU A 292 0.52 13.19 0.36
N ALA A 293 1.12 12.02 0.58
CA ALA A 293 2.11 11.48 -0.34
C ALA A 293 1.51 11.24 -1.75
N ALA A 294 0.22 10.91 -1.87
CA ALA A 294 -0.44 10.87 -3.17
C ALA A 294 -0.49 12.26 -3.82
N LEU A 295 -0.76 13.32 -3.03
CA LEU A 295 -0.85 14.69 -3.52
C LEU A 295 0.50 15.22 -4.02
N PHE A 296 1.58 14.93 -3.28
CA PHE A 296 2.87 15.58 -3.47
C PHE A 296 3.97 14.70 -4.08
N CYS A 297 3.86 13.37 -4.04
CA CYS A 297 4.95 12.46 -4.44
C CYS A 297 4.66 11.67 -5.71
N SER A 298 3.60 12.02 -6.43
CA SER A 298 3.18 11.35 -7.64
C SER A 298 2.95 12.32 -8.78
N LYS A 299 3.08 11.86 -10.03
CA LYS A 299 2.69 12.64 -11.20
C LYS A 299 1.25 13.12 -11.02
N PRO A 300 0.95 14.41 -11.24
CA PRO A 300 -0.40 14.92 -11.11
C PRO A 300 -1.40 14.09 -11.92
N ILE A 301 -2.41 13.57 -11.22
CA ILE A 301 -3.47 12.74 -11.79
C ILE A 301 -4.82 13.40 -11.52
N SER A 302 -5.71 13.38 -12.50
CA SER A 302 -7.08 13.88 -12.32
C SER A 302 -7.95 12.90 -11.55
N ALA A 303 -8.96 13.40 -10.84
CA ALA A 303 -9.91 12.56 -10.10
C ALA A 303 -10.62 11.58 -11.05
N LYS A 304 -10.99 12.03 -12.25
CA LYS A 304 -11.54 11.18 -13.32
C LYS A 304 -10.59 10.05 -13.69
N GLU A 305 -9.33 10.37 -13.99
CA GLU A 305 -8.34 9.38 -14.40
C GLU A 305 -8.08 8.34 -13.30
N TYR A 306 -8.04 8.77 -12.04
CA TYR A 306 -7.90 7.87 -10.91
C TYR A 306 -9.11 6.93 -10.76
N ILE A 307 -10.33 7.44 -10.94
CA ILE A 307 -11.55 6.61 -10.94
C ILE A 307 -11.47 5.54 -12.03
N GLU A 308 -11.12 5.92 -13.25
CA GLU A 308 -11.08 5.01 -14.40
C GLU A 308 -9.95 3.98 -14.28
N LYS A 309 -8.73 4.42 -13.90
CA LYS A 309 -7.53 3.56 -13.91
C LYS A 309 -7.32 2.78 -12.62
N ALA A 310 -7.55 3.40 -11.46
CA ALA A 310 -7.26 2.79 -10.16
C ALA A 310 -8.50 2.13 -9.55
N MET A 311 -9.64 2.81 -9.59
CA MET A 311 -10.90 2.28 -9.03
C MET A 311 -11.65 1.39 -10.02
N GLN A 312 -11.28 1.42 -11.31
CA GLN A 312 -11.98 0.75 -12.40
C GLN A 312 -13.47 1.12 -12.42
N GLY A 313 -13.79 2.36 -12.05
CA GLY A 313 -15.14 2.88 -12.00
C GLY A 313 -15.48 3.75 -13.21
N ILE A 314 -16.68 4.31 -13.17
CA ILE A 314 -17.15 5.31 -14.13
C ILE A 314 -17.19 6.65 -13.40
N ALA A 315 -16.62 7.69 -14.01
CA ALA A 315 -16.64 9.03 -13.48
C ALA A 315 -17.79 9.84 -14.12
N TYR A 316 -18.54 10.56 -13.30
CA TYR A 316 -19.49 11.55 -13.79
C TYR A 316 -18.76 12.63 -14.59
N THR A 317 -19.42 13.09 -15.66
CA THR A 317 -18.95 14.20 -16.50
C THR A 317 -19.46 15.56 -16.02
N THR A 318 -20.40 15.56 -15.07
CA THR A 318 -20.95 16.76 -14.42
C THR A 318 -21.09 16.54 -12.92
N VAL A 319 -20.85 17.60 -12.13
CA VAL A 319 -21.03 17.54 -10.67
C VAL A 319 -22.53 17.55 -10.39
N GLN A 320 -23.07 16.44 -9.87
CA GLN A 320 -24.40 16.51 -9.26
C GLN A 320 -24.30 17.43 -8.05
N THR A 321 -25.17 18.44 -7.96
CA THR A 321 -25.18 19.37 -6.83
C THR A 321 -25.25 18.56 -5.53
N PRO A 322 -24.20 18.56 -4.71
CA PRO A 322 -24.21 17.83 -3.46
C PRO A 322 -25.36 18.36 -2.61
N ALA A 323 -25.95 17.52 -1.76
CA ALA A 323 -26.87 18.04 -0.75
C ALA A 323 -26.11 19.09 0.09
N ASN A 324 -26.75 20.21 0.45
CA ASN A 324 -26.15 21.29 1.25
C ASN A 324 -25.54 20.83 2.61
N THR A 325 -25.72 19.56 2.96
CA THR A 325 -25.22 18.90 4.16
C THR A 325 -23.92 18.10 3.93
N GLU A 326 -23.42 17.95 2.69
CA GLU A 326 -22.22 17.15 2.41
C GLU A 326 -20.93 17.96 2.53
N TYR A 327 -19.96 17.44 3.29
CA TYR A 327 -18.66 18.11 3.49
C TYR A 327 -17.91 18.36 2.17
N CYS A 328 -17.91 17.36 1.28
CA CYS A 328 -17.13 17.37 0.04
C CYS A 328 -17.69 18.28 -1.06
N GLU A 329 -18.66 19.15 -0.77
CA GLU A 329 -19.12 20.18 -1.72
C GLU A 329 -17.97 21.11 -2.15
N ILE A 330 -17.60 21.10 -3.43
CA ILE A 330 -16.50 21.91 -3.99
C ILE A 330 -17.10 23.07 -4.81
N SER A 331 -16.56 24.27 -4.64
CA SER A 331 -17.03 25.47 -5.36
C SER A 331 -16.53 25.53 -6.81
N GLU A 332 -15.31 25.04 -7.06
CA GLU A 332 -14.72 24.88 -8.39
C GLU A 332 -15.55 23.92 -9.25
N LYS A 333 -16.01 24.39 -10.41
CA LYS A 333 -16.86 23.61 -11.31
C LYS A 333 -16.10 22.95 -12.44
N ASN A 334 -14.85 23.34 -12.69
CA ASN A 334 -14.02 22.73 -13.72
C ASN A 334 -13.46 21.38 -13.26
N ILE A 335 -14.22 20.31 -13.47
CA ILE A 335 -13.86 18.93 -13.14
C ILE A 335 -12.49 18.53 -13.72
N SER A 336 -12.10 19.07 -14.87
CA SER A 336 -10.81 18.73 -15.51
C SER A 336 -9.60 19.19 -14.71
N GLU A 337 -9.78 20.19 -13.83
CA GLU A 337 -8.75 20.74 -12.96
C GLU A 337 -8.67 20.06 -11.59
N TRP A 338 -9.57 19.11 -11.30
CA TRP A 338 -9.59 18.37 -10.04
C TRP A 338 -8.48 17.31 -10.03
N LYS A 339 -7.24 17.78 -9.86
CA LYS A 339 -6.02 16.99 -9.81
C LYS A 339 -5.45 16.93 -8.39
N THR A 340 -4.51 16.00 -8.17
CA THR A 340 -3.78 15.86 -6.90
C THR A 340 -3.06 17.13 -6.45
N ASN A 341 -2.59 17.95 -7.37
CA ASN A 341 -1.89 19.20 -7.08
C ASN A 341 -2.81 20.41 -6.87
N ASN A 342 -4.14 20.28 -7.06
CA ASN A 342 -5.11 21.34 -6.79
C ASN A 342 -5.69 21.17 -5.36
N PRO A 343 -5.69 22.23 -4.52
CA PRO A 343 -6.20 22.14 -3.15
C PRO A 343 -7.71 21.92 -3.04
N LEU A 344 -8.50 22.29 -4.05
CA LEU A 344 -9.97 22.17 -4.08
C LEU A 344 -10.62 22.72 -2.80
N ASP A 345 -10.42 24.01 -2.54
CA ASP A 345 -10.87 24.71 -1.32
C ASP A 345 -10.30 24.11 -0.01
N GLY A 346 -9.18 23.37 -0.09
CA GLY A 346 -8.58 22.65 1.03
C GLY A 346 -9.23 21.28 1.31
N LYS A 347 -10.25 20.90 0.53
CA LYS A 347 -10.97 19.61 0.64
C LYS A 347 -10.28 18.49 -0.11
N THR A 348 -9.17 18.79 -0.79
CA THR A 348 -8.28 17.84 -1.46
C THR A 348 -8.91 17.11 -2.65
N PHE A 349 -8.03 16.52 -3.44
CA PHE A 349 -8.34 15.53 -4.48
C PHE A 349 -9.35 14.45 -4.08
N TRP A 350 -9.35 14.00 -2.82
CA TRP A 350 -10.18 12.87 -2.38
C TRP A 350 -11.68 13.21 -2.36
N CYS A 351 -12.04 14.46 -2.05
CA CYS A 351 -13.42 14.92 -2.20
C CYS A 351 -13.84 14.99 -3.68
N GLY A 352 -12.94 15.39 -4.57
CA GLY A 352 -13.18 15.34 -6.02
C GLY A 352 -13.46 13.91 -6.50
N VAL A 353 -12.66 12.93 -6.06
CA VAL A 353 -12.90 11.51 -6.36
C VAL A 353 -14.25 11.04 -5.83
N LYS A 354 -14.62 11.40 -4.58
CA LYS A 354 -15.90 11.02 -3.98
C LYS A 354 -17.08 11.58 -4.79
N LEU A 355 -17.02 12.86 -5.17
CA LEU A 355 -18.09 13.53 -5.92
C LEU A 355 -18.24 12.99 -7.35
N LEU A 356 -17.14 12.67 -8.02
CA LEU A 356 -17.17 12.20 -9.41
C LEU A 356 -17.47 10.71 -9.54
N TYR A 357 -17.31 9.91 -8.49
CA TYR A 357 -17.50 8.48 -8.64
C TYR A 357 -18.98 8.12 -8.81
N GLU A 358 -19.32 7.57 -9.97
CA GLU A 358 -20.62 6.98 -10.21
C GLU A 358 -20.69 5.59 -9.56
N LYS A 359 -21.62 5.41 -8.61
CA LYS A 359 -22.02 4.06 -8.16
C LYS A 359 -22.79 3.40 -9.31
N SER A 360 -22.08 2.83 -10.28
CA SER A 360 -22.70 2.00 -11.30
C SER A 360 -23.52 0.92 -10.61
N LYS A 361 -24.83 0.88 -10.84
CA LYS A 361 -25.74 -0.16 -10.34
C LYS A 361 -25.31 -1.57 -10.77
N ASN A 362 -24.38 -1.67 -11.73
CA ASN A 362 -23.92 -2.93 -12.34
C ASN A 362 -22.45 -3.27 -12.03
N HIS A 363 -21.70 -2.45 -11.29
CA HIS A 363 -20.35 -2.79 -10.82
C HIS A 363 -20.42 -3.52 -9.47
N GLN A 364 -20.87 -4.76 -9.49
CA GLN A 364 -20.25 -5.75 -8.60
C GLN A 364 -18.79 -5.86 -9.05
N PRO A 365 -17.79 -5.79 -8.15
CA PRO A 365 -16.42 -6.06 -8.54
C PRO A 365 -16.41 -7.44 -9.22
N SER A 366 -15.82 -7.50 -10.41
CA SER A 366 -15.66 -8.73 -11.20
C SER A 366 -15.24 -9.88 -10.30
N LYS A 367 -16.02 -10.97 -10.38
CA LYS A 367 -15.86 -12.24 -9.64
C LYS A 367 -14.43 -12.77 -9.68
#